data_AF-A0A2J6P6V7-F1
#
_entry.id   AF-A0A2J6P6V7-F1
#
_cell.length_a   1.000
_cell.length_b   1.000
_cell.length_c   1.000
_cell.angle_alpha   90.00
_cell.angle_beta   90.00
_cell.angle_gamma   90.00
#
_symmetry.space_group_name_H-M   'P 1'
#
loop_
_entity.id
_entity.type
_entity.pdbx_description
1 polymer ?
#
loop_
_entity_poly.entity_id
_entity_poly.type
_entity_poly.pdbx_seq_one_letter_code
_entity_poly.pdbx_strand_id
1 'polypeptide(L)'
;MKRIIVLCLGMLILLAACGSEVDGTYKNDEMSIKASKDSDRATLHLKSLENDGGMFGVEKNDGNVEGRIDKDKKTMSFDVQGETMKFDYKVKGDKLILINPDKDDEKIELKKE
;
A
#
# COMPACT_ATOMS: atom_id res chain seq x y z
N MET A 1 -39.95 23.13 25.56
CA MET A 1 -39.01 23.28 24.41
C MET A 1 -37.56 23.27 24.90
N LYS A 2 -37.02 22.14 25.40
CA LYS A 2 -35.62 22.08 25.90
C LYS A 2 -34.93 20.72 25.68
N ARG A 3 -35.46 19.83 24.83
CA ARG A 3 -34.99 18.43 24.73
C ARG A 3 -34.62 17.94 23.31
N ILE A 4 -34.36 18.84 22.37
CA ILE A 4 -34.11 18.44 20.95
C ILE A 4 -32.64 18.61 20.53
N ILE A 5 -31.78 19.26 21.34
CA ILE A 5 -30.43 19.64 20.91
C ILE A 5 -29.40 18.49 21.01
N VAL A 6 -29.71 17.39 21.70
CA VAL A 6 -28.73 16.32 21.97
C VAL A 6 -28.58 15.33 20.79
N LEU A 7 -29.53 15.29 19.85
CA LEU A 7 -29.54 14.28 18.78
C LEU A 7 -28.62 14.59 17.59
N CYS A 8 -28.16 15.84 17.42
CA CYS A 8 -27.29 16.20 16.28
C CYS A 8 -25.79 16.02 16.55
N LEU A 9 -25.36 15.85 17.81
CA LEU A 9 -23.94 15.69 18.16
C LEU A 9 -23.44 14.25 18.06
N GLY A 10 -24.33 13.25 18.04
CA GLY A 10 -23.95 11.84 17.84
C GLY A 10 -23.61 11.47 16.39
N MET A 11 -23.99 12.32 15.42
CA MET A 11 -23.85 11.99 13.99
C MET A 11 -22.50 12.41 13.38
N LEU A 12 -21.69 13.20 14.10
CA LEU A 12 -20.39 13.66 13.62
C LEU A 12 -19.24 12.63 13.78
N ILE A 13 -19.47 11.51 14.46
CA ILE A 13 -18.45 10.46 14.65
C ILE A 13 -18.47 9.42 13.51
N LEU A 14 -19.49 9.44 12.64
CA LEU A 14 -19.65 8.47 11.56
C LEU A 14 -18.76 8.70 10.32
N LEU A 15 -18.05 9.82 10.22
CA LEU A 15 -17.15 10.07 9.07
C LEU A 15 -15.69 9.60 9.27
N ALA A 16 -15.33 9.09 10.45
CA ALA A 16 -14.00 8.54 10.71
C ALA A 16 -13.85 7.04 10.36
N ALA A 17 -14.86 6.47 9.70
CA ALA A 17 -14.80 5.12 9.13
C ALA A 17 -14.76 5.17 7.60
N CYS A 18 -14.02 6.12 7.02
CA CYS A 18 -13.40 5.85 5.72
C CYS A 18 -12.29 4.85 6.04
N GLY A 19 -12.67 3.57 6.02
CA GLY A 19 -11.80 2.45 6.37
C GLY A 19 -10.46 2.64 5.70
N SER A 20 -9.40 2.44 6.46
CA SER A 20 -8.00 2.45 6.00
C SER A 20 -7.72 1.24 5.10
N GLU A 21 -8.63 0.98 4.16
CA GLU A 21 -8.56 -0.15 3.25
C GLU A 21 -7.48 0.17 2.23
N VAL A 22 -6.49 -0.70 2.19
CA VAL A 22 -5.42 -0.64 1.20
C VAL A 22 -5.88 -1.22 -0.12
N ASP A 23 -7.00 -0.71 -0.61
CA ASP A 23 -7.61 -1.16 -1.86
C ASP A 23 -7.33 -0.14 -2.98
N GLY A 24 -6.95 -0.64 -4.13
CA GLY A 24 -6.72 0.13 -5.34
C GLY A 24 -5.26 0.11 -5.82
N THR A 25 -5.01 0.91 -6.84
CA THR A 25 -3.68 1.08 -7.44
C THR A 25 -3.06 2.37 -6.92
N TYR A 26 -1.85 2.27 -6.40
CA TYR A 26 -1.06 3.40 -5.89
C TYR A 26 0.23 3.50 -6.70
N LYS A 27 0.63 4.69 -7.13
CA LYS A 27 1.82 4.89 -7.95
C LYS A 27 2.62 6.12 -7.55
N ASN A 28 3.91 6.09 -7.88
CA ASN A 28 4.80 7.24 -7.92
C ASN A 28 5.64 7.17 -9.21
N ASP A 29 6.68 7.99 -9.29
CA ASP A 29 7.52 8.07 -10.48
C ASP A 29 8.37 6.81 -10.72
N GLU A 30 8.59 5.99 -9.69
CA GLU A 30 9.52 4.84 -9.72
C GLU A 30 8.80 3.48 -9.72
N MET A 31 7.64 3.38 -9.06
CA MET A 31 6.93 2.12 -8.86
C MET A 31 5.41 2.29 -8.73
N SER A 32 4.70 1.17 -8.85
CA SER A 32 3.26 1.09 -8.54
C SER A 32 2.91 -0.16 -7.75
N ILE A 33 1.96 -0.04 -6.83
CA ILE A 33 1.40 -1.16 -6.07
C ILE A 33 -0.08 -1.25 -6.36
N LYS A 34 -0.50 -2.43 -6.82
CA LYS A 34 -1.91 -2.79 -6.89
C LYS A 34 -2.24 -3.67 -5.70
N ALA A 35 -3.11 -3.19 -4.82
CA ALA A 35 -3.54 -3.91 -3.65
C ALA A 35 -5.04 -4.22 -3.75
N SER A 36 -5.41 -5.46 -3.46
CA SER A 36 -6.79 -5.94 -3.54
C SER A 36 -7.30 -6.30 -2.16
N LYS A 37 -8.41 -5.70 -1.75
CA LYS A 37 -9.05 -6.01 -0.47
C LYS A 37 -9.57 -7.45 -0.41
N ASP A 38 -9.91 -8.05 -1.54
CA ASP A 38 -10.61 -9.35 -1.56
C ASP A 38 -9.66 -10.55 -1.56
N SER A 39 -8.37 -10.33 -1.87
CA SER A 39 -7.44 -11.44 -2.14
C SER A 39 -6.21 -11.52 -1.24
N ASP A 40 -6.08 -10.65 -0.23
CA ASP A 40 -4.88 -10.53 0.64
C ASP A 40 -3.55 -10.50 -0.15
N ARG A 41 -3.64 -10.04 -1.39
CA ARG A 41 -2.56 -10.02 -2.38
C ARG A 41 -2.31 -8.60 -2.83
N ALA A 42 -1.04 -8.30 -3.03
CA ALA A 42 -0.57 -7.10 -3.68
C ALA A 42 0.28 -7.49 -4.90
N THR A 43 0.38 -6.60 -5.86
CA THR A 43 1.37 -6.69 -6.94
C THR A 43 2.19 -5.42 -6.90
N LEU A 44 3.50 -5.57 -6.71
CA LEU A 44 4.48 -4.49 -6.81
C LEU A 44 5.04 -4.49 -8.22
N HIS A 45 5.00 -3.33 -8.87
CA HIS A 45 5.58 -3.12 -10.18
C HIS A 45 6.72 -2.11 -10.06
N LEU A 46 7.94 -2.51 -10.41
CA LEU A 46 9.15 -1.69 -10.33
C LEU A 46 9.62 -1.31 -11.74
N LYS A 47 9.63 -0.01 -12.08
CA LYS A 47 10.09 0.44 -13.40
C LYS A 47 11.58 0.19 -13.65
N SER A 48 12.37 0.07 -12.58
CA SER A 48 13.80 -0.29 -12.67
C SER A 48 13.97 -1.71 -13.22
N LEU A 49 13.11 -2.65 -12.83
CA LEU A 49 13.17 -4.03 -13.34
C LEU A 49 12.75 -4.13 -14.82
N GLU A 50 11.90 -3.23 -15.31
CA GLU A 50 11.55 -3.15 -16.73
C GLU A 50 12.72 -2.61 -17.59
N ASN A 51 13.47 -1.63 -17.07
CA ASN A 51 14.54 -0.96 -17.82
C ASN A 51 15.89 -1.68 -17.72
N ASP A 52 16.21 -2.33 -16.61
CA ASP A 52 17.45 -3.09 -16.39
C ASP A 52 17.41 -4.51 -16.99
N GLY A 53 16.83 -4.66 -18.19
CA GLY A 53 16.74 -5.91 -18.94
C GLY A 53 18.08 -6.48 -19.43
N GLY A 54 19.16 -6.41 -18.64
CA GLY A 54 20.44 -6.98 -19.00
C GLY A 54 21.61 -6.87 -18.01
N MET A 55 21.51 -6.13 -16.89
CA MET A 55 22.69 -5.94 -16.01
C MET A 55 22.78 -6.95 -14.85
N PHE A 56 21.66 -7.53 -14.42
CA PHE A 56 21.62 -8.50 -13.30
C PHE A 56 21.29 -9.95 -13.72
N GLY A 57 21.31 -10.26 -15.02
CA GLY A 57 21.11 -11.64 -15.51
C GLY A 57 19.69 -12.19 -15.38
N VAL A 58 18.71 -11.33 -15.11
CA VAL A 58 17.29 -11.71 -15.04
C VAL A 58 16.68 -11.57 -16.44
N GLU A 59 16.04 -12.64 -16.93
CA GLU A 59 15.20 -12.57 -18.14
C GLU A 59 14.23 -11.39 -18.02
N LYS A 60 13.91 -10.75 -19.16
CA LYS A 60 12.93 -9.66 -19.23
C LYS A 60 11.67 -10.06 -18.45
N ASN A 61 11.53 -9.53 -17.24
CA ASN A 61 10.33 -9.68 -16.45
C ASN A 61 9.54 -8.38 -16.62
N ASP A 62 8.22 -8.47 -16.56
CA ASP A 62 7.29 -7.36 -16.75
C ASP A 62 7.28 -6.37 -15.56
N GLY A 63 8.36 -6.34 -14.78
CA GLY A 63 8.52 -5.55 -13.57
C GLY A 63 7.60 -5.95 -12.42
N ASN A 64 6.70 -6.93 -12.61
CA ASN A 64 5.70 -7.30 -11.62
C ASN A 64 6.23 -8.36 -10.64
N VAL A 65 5.93 -8.12 -9.37
CA VAL A 65 6.28 -8.96 -8.24
C VAL A 65 5.02 -9.21 -7.44
N GLU A 66 4.69 -10.47 -7.21
CA GLU A 66 3.59 -10.83 -6.33
C GLU A 66 3.96 -10.59 -4.86
N GLY A 67 2.98 -10.12 -4.10
CA GLY A 67 3.10 -9.88 -2.68
C GLY A 67 1.84 -10.26 -1.92
N ARG A 68 2.00 -10.31 -0.61
CA ARG A 68 0.94 -10.59 0.37
C ARG A 68 0.69 -9.38 1.25
N ILE A 69 -0.55 -9.19 1.64
CA ILE A 69 -0.98 -8.12 2.56
C ILE A 69 -1.48 -8.78 3.84
N ASP A 70 -0.82 -8.50 4.96
CA ASP A 70 -1.31 -8.83 6.30
C ASP A 70 -1.99 -7.58 6.87
N LYS A 71 -3.32 -7.55 6.80
CA LYS A 71 -4.15 -6.41 7.24
C LYS A 71 -4.15 -6.23 8.75
N ASP A 72 -4.02 -7.32 9.49
CA ASP A 72 -4.02 -7.30 10.96
C ASP A 72 -2.74 -6.63 11.48
N LYS A 73 -1.60 -6.99 10.88
CA LYS A 73 -0.30 -6.38 11.21
C LYS A 73 0.00 -5.10 10.45
N LYS A 74 -0.82 -4.76 9.45
CA LYS A 74 -0.59 -3.66 8.51
C LYS A 74 0.77 -3.77 7.82
N THR A 75 1.09 -4.95 7.31
CA THR A 75 2.34 -5.23 6.60
C THR A 75 2.09 -5.75 5.20
N MET A 76 2.99 -5.42 4.28
CA MET A 76 3.07 -6.00 2.94
C MET A 76 4.39 -6.75 2.81
N SER A 77 4.35 -7.90 2.15
CA SER A 77 5.55 -8.70 1.85
C SER A 77 5.61 -8.94 0.35
N PHE A 78 6.76 -8.74 -0.28
CA PHE A 78 6.98 -8.96 -1.71
C PHE A 78 8.18 -9.89 -1.90
N ASP A 79 8.01 -10.92 -2.74
CA ASP A 79 9.06 -11.90 -2.99
C ASP A 79 9.86 -11.49 -4.23
N VAL A 80 11.01 -10.85 -4.03
CA VAL A 80 11.89 -10.38 -5.11
C VAL A 80 13.12 -11.26 -5.17
N GLN A 81 13.30 -11.98 -6.29
CA GLN A 81 14.51 -12.77 -6.57
C GLN A 81 14.89 -13.79 -5.46
N GLY A 82 13.91 -14.33 -4.73
CA GLY A 82 14.12 -15.28 -3.64
C GLY A 82 14.33 -14.63 -2.27
N GLU A 83 14.31 -13.30 -2.18
CA GLU A 83 14.30 -12.54 -0.93
C GLU A 83 12.90 -11.96 -0.67
N THR A 84 12.37 -12.16 0.54
CA THR A 84 11.10 -11.55 0.95
C THR A 84 11.35 -10.17 1.56
N MET A 85 11.03 -9.12 0.82
CA MET A 85 11.03 -7.75 1.36
C MET A 85 9.74 -7.49 2.13
N LYS A 86 9.84 -6.91 3.33
CA LYS A 86 8.68 -6.57 4.16
C LYS A 86 8.61 -5.07 4.41
N PHE A 87 7.40 -4.54 4.32
CA PHE A 87 7.11 -3.14 4.58
C PHE A 87 5.90 -3.01 5.49
N ASP A 88 5.99 -2.16 6.49
CA ASP A 88 4.80 -1.67 7.18
C ASP A 88 4.08 -0.69 6.24
N TYR A 89 2.75 -0.71 6.23
CA TYR A 89 1.98 0.21 5.39
C TYR A 89 1.00 1.07 6.18
N LYS A 90 0.78 2.30 5.70
CA LYS A 90 -0.22 3.23 6.21
C LYS A 90 -0.98 3.86 5.05
N VAL A 91 -2.31 3.76 5.08
CA VAL A 91 -3.20 4.47 4.15
C VAL A 91 -3.60 5.81 4.79
N LYS A 92 -3.38 6.92 4.09
CA LYS A 92 -3.76 8.27 4.50
C LYS A 92 -4.49 8.97 3.37
N GLY A 93 -5.82 8.89 3.36
CA GLY A 93 -6.62 9.37 2.23
C GLY A 93 -6.20 8.65 0.96
N ASP A 94 -5.81 9.42 -0.06
CA ASP A 94 -5.37 8.90 -1.36
C ASP A 94 -3.88 8.53 -1.40
N LYS A 95 -3.24 8.30 -0.25
CA LYS A 95 -1.82 7.94 -0.18
C LYS A 95 -1.62 6.59 0.49
N LEU A 96 -0.74 5.78 -0.09
CA LEU A 96 -0.14 4.60 0.53
C LEU A 96 1.30 4.94 0.91
N ILE A 97 1.63 4.80 2.20
CA ILE A 97 2.97 5.04 2.74
C ILE A 97 3.53 3.69 3.15
N LEU A 98 4.63 3.28 2.54
CA LEU A 98 5.42 2.11 2.93
C LEU A 98 6.58 2.56 3.81
N ILE A 99 6.86 1.79 4.84
CA ILE A 99 7.92 2.05 5.81
C ILE A 99 8.76 0.78 5.90
N ASN A 100 10.07 0.90 5.69
CA ASN A 100 10.98 -0.21 5.88
C ASN A 100 11.27 -0.38 7.39
N PRO A 101 10.88 -1.50 8.03
CA PRO A 101 11.12 -1.70 9.45
C PRO A 101 12.62 -1.82 9.79
N ASP A 102 13.46 -2.22 8.83
CA ASP A 102 14.90 -2.36 9.01
C ASP A 102 15.64 -1.02 8.80
N LYS A 103 14.95 -0.02 8.25
CA LYS A 103 15.48 1.31 7.95
C LYS A 103 14.43 2.38 8.24
N ASP A 104 14.33 2.77 9.51
CA ASP A 104 13.32 3.70 10.06
C ASP A 104 13.16 5.03 9.28
N ASP A 105 14.21 5.48 8.59
CA ASP A 105 14.22 6.73 7.84
C ASP A 105 13.76 6.60 6.37
N GLU A 106 13.67 5.38 5.83
CA GLU A 106 13.23 5.15 4.43
C GLU A 106 11.70 4.95 4.38
N LYS A 107 11.01 5.98 3.89
CA LYS A 107 9.56 5.96 3.64
C LYS A 107 9.29 6.17 2.16
N ILE A 108 8.42 5.34 1.61
CA ILE A 108 8.00 5.44 0.23
C ILE A 108 6.54 5.86 0.18
N GLU A 109 6.27 7.02 -0.41
CA GLU A 109 4.90 7.52 -0.61
C GLU A 109 4.43 7.23 -2.04
N LEU A 110 3.24 6.65 -2.14
CA LEU A 110 2.54 6.37 -3.39
C LEU A 110 1.18 7.05 -3.35
N LYS A 111 0.73 7.58 -4.49
CA LYS A 111 -0.58 8.22 -4.63
C LYS A 111 -1.56 7.29 -5.35
N LYS A 112 -2.78 7.21 -4.85
CA LYS A 112 -3.88 6.48 -5.46
C LYS A 112 -4.20 7.07 -6.84
N GLU A 113 -4.37 6.19 -7.82
CA GLU A 113 -4.82 6.54 -9.18
C GLU A 113 -6.33 6.67 -9.28
#